data_AF-A0A519W261-F1
#
_entry.id   AF-A0A519W261-F1
#
_cell.length_a   1.000
_cell.length_b   1.000
_cell.length_c   1.000
_cell.angle_alpha   90.00
_cell.angle_beta   90.00
_cell.angle_gamma   90.00
#
_symmetry.space_group_name_H-M   'P 1'
#
loop_
_entity.id
_entity.type
_entity.pdbx_description
1 polymer ?
#
loop_
_entity_poly.entity_id
_entity_poly.type
_entity_poly.pdbx_seq_one_letter_code
_entity_poly.pdbx_strand_id
1 'polypeptide(L)'
;MKKLFSLLLLIGLGSYTLSAQELYMPRNIKAAYDKGTRSMNGNPGTNYWQNHGKYTMDIKVDAATKVVSGQEEILYSNNSNDTLKTLAIRFVNNLHKPTSPRGGAVSEDFLTTGLNISSFSVDGETYKVDAKNWGTVGNVRLKKPLNPKSKVSVKIGWDYPLSKESGREGQIDPNSFFVAYSYPRISVYDDYNGWDRIPHTDRAEFYNDFNDYVFSVTAPKDYVVYATGDFLNPDEVLQPEISARLKKSYDTDGVINIATADELKNGKVTVQKDWNTWKFKANHIPDVTFAMSNHYVWDGGSVVVDSKSGRRASAQA
;
A
#
# COMPACT_ATOMS: atom_id res chain seq x y z
N MET A 1 42.43 51.16 42.26
CA MET A 1 42.73 50.84 40.84
C MET A 1 42.81 49.33 40.54
N LYS A 2 43.52 48.51 41.33
CA LYS A 2 43.63 47.05 41.06
C LYS A 2 42.29 46.26 41.13
N LYS A 3 41.37 46.61 42.03
CA LYS A 3 40.04 45.94 42.15
C LYS A 3 39.06 46.28 41.01
N LEU A 4 39.21 47.44 40.35
CA LEU A 4 38.37 47.81 39.19
C LEU A 4 38.80 47.07 37.91
N PHE A 5 40.11 46.81 37.78
CA PHE A 5 40.67 46.10 36.63
C PHE A 5 40.28 44.61 36.62
N SER A 6 40.18 43.99 37.80
CA SER A 6 39.72 42.60 37.92
C SER A 6 38.23 42.41 37.60
N LEU A 7 37.39 43.44 37.81
CA LEU A 7 35.96 43.37 37.47
C LEU A 7 35.72 43.53 35.96
N LEU A 8 36.51 44.37 35.29
CA LEU A 8 36.49 44.54 33.83
C LEU A 8 37.00 43.28 33.08
N LEU A 9 37.95 42.55 33.66
CA LEU A 9 38.43 41.29 33.07
C LEU A 9 37.38 40.17 33.16
N LEU A 10 36.55 40.14 34.21
CA LEU A 10 35.47 39.16 34.35
C LEU A 10 34.28 39.45 33.40
N ILE A 11 34.02 40.73 33.08
CA ILE A 11 32.97 41.11 32.14
C ILE A 11 33.41 40.84 30.68
N GLY A 12 34.71 40.94 30.38
CA GLY A 12 35.25 40.64 29.05
C GLY A 12 35.32 39.16 28.66
N LEU A 13 35.22 38.24 29.63
CA LEU A 13 35.25 36.79 29.39
C LEU A 13 33.85 36.17 29.19
N GLY A 14 32.78 36.95 29.36
CA GLY A 14 31.39 36.45 29.36
C GLY A 14 30.65 36.47 28.03
N SER A 15 31.31 36.78 26.91
CA SER A 15 30.64 36.97 25.61
C SER A 15 31.19 36.08 24.50
N TYR A 16 31.62 34.86 24.82
CA TYR A 16 31.68 33.81 23.82
C TYR A 16 30.27 33.26 23.64
N THR A 17 29.51 33.84 22.71
CA THR A 17 28.39 33.11 22.15
C THR A 17 28.97 31.87 21.49
N LEU A 18 28.81 30.72 22.16
CA LEU A 18 29.00 29.42 21.53
C LEU A 18 27.95 29.34 20.42
N SER A 19 28.31 29.83 19.23
CA SER A 19 27.53 29.58 18.03
C SER A 19 27.78 28.12 17.70
N ALA A 20 26.93 27.26 18.27
CA ALA A 20 26.85 25.87 17.84
C ALA A 20 26.59 25.91 16.34
N GLN A 21 27.44 25.25 15.56
CA GLN A 21 27.26 25.15 14.13
C GLN A 21 25.87 24.55 13.87
N GLU A 22 25.00 25.32 13.21
CA GLU A 22 23.70 24.78 12.81
C GLU A 22 23.94 23.55 11.93
N LEU A 23 23.23 22.46 12.24
CA LEU A 23 23.29 21.25 11.42
C LEU A 23 22.87 21.61 9.99
N TYR A 24 23.57 21.04 9.01
CA TYR A 24 23.22 21.24 7.62
C TYR A 24 21.76 20.83 7.37
N MET A 25 20.97 21.78 6.88
CA MET A 25 19.59 21.54 6.49
C MET A 25 19.47 21.55 4.96
N PRO A 26 19.02 20.45 4.33
CA PRO A 26 18.74 20.40 2.90
C PRO A 26 17.74 21.50 2.48
N ARG A 27 17.91 22.04 1.26
CA ARG A 27 17.13 23.21 0.78
C ARG A 27 15.62 22.96 0.74
N ASN A 28 15.22 21.77 0.33
CA ASN A 28 13.83 21.30 0.31
C ASN A 28 13.23 21.25 1.72
N ILE A 29 13.99 20.77 2.71
CA ILE A 29 13.56 20.73 4.11
C ILE A 29 13.44 22.14 4.68
N LYS A 30 14.41 23.02 4.40
CA LYS A 30 14.33 24.45 4.77
C LYS A 30 13.06 25.10 4.22
N ALA A 31 12.76 24.87 2.94
CA ALA A 31 11.55 25.40 2.33
C ALA A 31 10.26 24.88 2.98
N ALA A 32 10.23 23.63 3.46
CA ALA A 32 9.09 23.08 4.19
C ALA A 32 8.87 23.76 5.55
N TYR A 33 9.96 24.11 6.26
CA TYR A 33 9.89 24.93 7.47
C TYR A 33 9.42 26.36 7.17
N ASP A 34 9.97 27.00 6.14
CA ASP A 34 9.57 28.35 5.73
C ASP A 34 8.08 28.41 5.32
N LYS A 35 7.56 27.33 4.73
CA LYS A 35 6.13 27.16 4.40
C LYS A 35 5.26 26.79 5.61
N GLY A 36 5.85 26.46 6.75
CA GLY A 36 5.14 26.00 7.94
C GLY A 36 4.46 24.63 7.76
N THR A 37 4.88 23.80 6.81
CA THR A 37 4.37 22.42 6.65
C THR A 37 5.07 21.45 7.61
N ARG A 38 6.25 21.83 8.10
CA ARG A 38 7.01 21.08 9.12
C ARG A 38 7.39 21.98 10.28
N SER A 39 7.62 21.39 11.46
CA SER A 39 8.00 22.11 12.67
C SER A 39 9.24 21.51 13.33
N MET A 40 10.05 22.34 13.98
CA MET A 40 11.37 21.93 14.52
C MET A 40 11.26 20.90 15.65
N ASN A 41 10.08 20.73 16.24
CA ASN A 41 9.81 19.74 17.27
C ASN A 41 9.41 18.35 16.72
N GLY A 42 9.42 18.18 15.39
CA GLY A 42 9.09 16.92 14.72
C GLY A 42 7.61 16.69 14.44
N ASN A 43 6.72 17.53 14.97
CA ASN A 43 5.30 17.47 14.64
C ASN A 43 5.02 18.05 13.24
N PRO A 44 3.93 17.62 12.59
CA PRO A 44 3.37 18.34 11.46
C PRO A 44 3.25 19.85 11.74
N GLY A 45 3.63 20.69 10.78
CA GLY A 45 3.44 22.13 10.88
C GLY A 45 1.96 22.53 10.72
N THR A 46 1.61 23.78 11.05
CA THR A 46 0.23 24.28 10.97
C THR A 46 -0.36 24.23 9.56
N ASN A 47 0.51 24.25 8.54
CA ASN A 47 0.13 24.19 7.13
C ASN A 47 0.33 22.78 6.53
N TYR A 48 0.59 21.76 7.36
CA TYR A 48 0.80 20.40 6.88
C TYR A 48 -0.42 19.85 6.14
N TRP A 49 -0.16 19.01 5.14
CA TRP A 49 -1.17 18.34 4.35
C TRP A 49 -0.65 16.97 3.91
N GLN A 50 -1.58 16.05 3.66
CA GLN A 50 -1.33 14.77 3.02
C GLN A 50 -2.41 14.56 1.96
N ASN A 51 -2.05 13.97 0.84
CA ASN A 51 -3.04 13.56 -0.15
C ASN A 51 -3.75 12.29 0.33
N HIS A 52 -4.91 12.01 -0.27
CA HIS A 52 -5.73 10.86 0.12
C HIS A 52 -6.42 10.28 -1.10
N GLY A 53 -6.30 8.97 -1.27
CA GLY A 53 -7.01 8.18 -2.26
C GLY A 53 -8.12 7.35 -1.62
N LYS A 54 -9.24 7.25 -2.32
CA LYS A 54 -10.26 6.22 -2.06
C LYS A 54 -10.26 5.26 -3.23
N TYR A 55 -9.93 4.01 -2.95
CA TYR A 55 -9.76 2.96 -3.93
C TYR A 55 -10.97 2.02 -3.89
N THR A 56 -11.55 1.79 -5.06
CA THR A 56 -12.47 0.68 -5.31
C THR A 56 -11.80 -0.24 -6.33
N MET A 57 -11.55 -1.50 -5.98
CA MET A 57 -10.77 -2.42 -6.81
C MET A 57 -11.49 -3.75 -7.00
N ASP A 58 -11.52 -4.24 -8.22
CA ASP A 58 -11.95 -5.60 -8.57
C ASP A 58 -10.75 -6.36 -9.12
N ILE A 59 -10.24 -7.31 -8.34
CA ILE A 59 -9.04 -8.08 -8.65
C ILE A 59 -9.46 -9.51 -8.98
N LYS A 60 -8.79 -10.13 -9.95
CA LYS A 60 -8.92 -11.55 -10.28
C LYS A 60 -7.55 -12.20 -10.36
N VAL A 61 -7.39 -13.35 -9.71
CA VAL A 61 -6.17 -14.16 -9.80
C VAL A 61 -6.48 -15.46 -10.52
N ASP A 62 -5.86 -15.64 -11.68
CA ASP A 62 -5.93 -16.88 -12.43
C ASP A 62 -4.80 -17.81 -11.99
N ALA A 63 -5.15 -18.79 -11.16
CA ALA A 63 -4.17 -19.73 -10.60
C ALA A 63 -3.53 -20.64 -11.66
N ALA A 64 -4.17 -20.89 -12.81
CA ALA A 64 -3.61 -21.76 -13.85
C ALA A 64 -2.52 -21.02 -14.63
N THR A 65 -2.78 -19.77 -15.01
CA THR A 65 -1.88 -18.93 -15.80
C THR A 65 -0.93 -18.08 -14.96
N LYS A 66 -1.15 -18.01 -13.64
CA LYS A 66 -0.40 -17.16 -12.69
C LYS A 66 -0.51 -15.67 -13.01
N VAL A 67 -1.61 -15.24 -13.60
CA VAL A 67 -1.86 -13.84 -13.93
C VAL A 67 -2.80 -13.22 -12.90
N VAL A 68 -2.41 -12.04 -12.41
CA VAL A 68 -3.29 -11.16 -11.62
C VAL A 68 -3.77 -10.04 -12.54
N SER A 69 -5.06 -9.81 -12.55
CA SER A 69 -5.70 -8.74 -13.33
C SER A 69 -6.63 -7.94 -12.45
N GLY A 70 -6.88 -6.69 -12.82
CA GLY A 70 -7.82 -5.87 -12.09
C GLY A 70 -8.34 -4.66 -12.83
N GLN A 71 -9.42 -4.12 -12.28
CA GLN A 71 -9.91 -2.79 -12.57
C GLN A 71 -9.98 -2.02 -11.26
N GLU A 72 -9.55 -0.77 -11.27
CA GLU A 72 -9.62 0.09 -10.11
C GLU A 72 -10.11 1.49 -10.46
N GLU A 73 -10.84 2.07 -9.53
CA GLU A 73 -11.18 3.49 -9.50
C GLU A 73 -10.57 4.12 -8.25
N ILE A 74 -9.82 5.19 -8.47
CA ILE A 74 -9.12 5.95 -7.44
C ILE A 74 -9.71 7.36 -7.43
N LEU A 75 -10.48 7.70 -6.40
CA LEU A 75 -10.82 9.10 -6.12
C LEU A 75 -9.66 9.73 -5.35
N TYR A 76 -8.80 10.44 -6.07
CA TYR A 76 -7.59 11.07 -5.52
C TYR A 76 -7.87 12.51 -5.10
N SER A 77 -7.46 12.87 -3.89
CA SER A 77 -7.57 14.23 -3.34
C SER A 77 -6.22 14.91 -3.35
N ASN A 78 -6.09 15.99 -4.13
CA ASN A 78 -4.94 16.89 -4.08
C ASN A 78 -5.15 17.91 -2.96
N ASN A 79 -4.73 17.55 -1.75
CA ASN A 79 -4.76 18.43 -0.60
C ASN A 79 -3.55 19.38 -0.55
N SER A 80 -2.63 19.31 -1.52
CA SER A 80 -1.52 20.26 -1.62
C SER A 80 -1.99 21.68 -2.01
N ASN A 81 -1.04 22.62 -1.99
CA ASN A 81 -1.25 23.97 -2.52
C ASN A 81 -0.81 24.09 -3.99
N ASP A 82 -0.40 22.99 -4.61
CA ASP A 82 0.21 22.97 -5.94
C ASP A 82 -0.78 22.47 -7.00
N THR A 83 -0.69 23.05 -8.19
CA THR A 83 -1.39 22.53 -9.37
C THR A 83 -0.56 21.38 -9.96
N LEU A 84 -1.12 20.16 -9.93
CA LEU A 84 -0.45 18.97 -10.43
C LEU A 84 -0.73 18.80 -11.93
N LYS A 85 0.34 18.75 -12.74
CA LYS A 85 0.24 18.58 -14.20
C LYS A 85 0.51 17.15 -14.66
N THR A 86 0.87 16.27 -13.74
CA THR A 86 1.25 14.88 -14.00
C THR A 86 0.90 14.08 -12.76
N LEU A 87 0.45 12.84 -12.96
CA LEU A 87 0.35 11.83 -11.90
C LEU A 87 1.55 10.89 -12.01
N ALA A 88 2.21 10.61 -10.89
CA ALA A 88 3.18 9.53 -10.80
C ALA A 88 2.45 8.25 -10.36
N ILE A 89 2.47 7.22 -11.20
CA ILE A 89 1.81 5.94 -10.93
C ILE A 89 2.87 4.94 -10.50
N ARG A 90 2.76 4.40 -9.30
CA ARG A 90 3.66 3.39 -8.74
C ARG A 90 3.06 2.01 -8.97
N PHE A 91 3.90 1.06 -9.37
CA PHE A 91 3.59 -0.35 -9.39
C PHE A 91 4.85 -1.12 -9.00
N VAL A 92 4.89 -1.61 -7.76
CA VAL A 92 6.11 -2.17 -7.16
C VAL A 92 6.54 -3.44 -7.88
N ASN A 93 5.61 -4.29 -8.32
CA ASN A 93 5.95 -5.59 -8.92
C ASN A 93 6.58 -5.46 -10.32
N ASN A 94 6.69 -4.23 -10.86
CA ASN A 94 7.62 -3.99 -11.97
C ASN A 94 9.09 -4.20 -11.55
N LEU A 95 9.40 -4.37 -10.27
CA LEU A 95 10.72 -4.83 -9.76
C LEU A 95 11.17 -6.11 -10.47
N HIS A 96 10.23 -6.99 -10.85
CA HIS A 96 10.47 -8.23 -11.58
C HIS A 96 10.84 -8.03 -13.05
N LYS A 97 10.74 -6.82 -13.61
CA LYS A 97 11.13 -6.59 -15.00
C LYS A 97 12.64 -6.60 -15.16
N PRO A 98 13.20 -7.20 -16.24
CA PRO A 98 14.63 -7.17 -16.49
C PRO A 98 15.24 -5.77 -16.46
N THR A 99 14.49 -4.77 -16.93
CA THR A 99 14.91 -3.36 -17.05
C THR A 99 14.82 -2.55 -15.75
N SER A 100 14.24 -3.10 -14.68
CA SER A 100 14.08 -2.37 -13.41
C SER A 100 15.36 -2.38 -12.57
N PRO A 101 15.69 -1.27 -11.89
CA PRO A 101 16.84 -1.22 -10.98
C PRO A 101 16.60 -2.12 -9.77
N ARG A 102 17.64 -2.84 -9.34
CA ARG A 102 17.63 -3.75 -8.19
C ARG A 102 18.88 -3.57 -7.35
N GLY A 103 18.76 -3.81 -6.05
CA GLY A 103 19.89 -3.79 -5.11
C GLY A 103 20.67 -5.11 -5.04
N GLY A 104 20.49 -6.01 -6.00
CA GLY A 104 21.11 -7.34 -6.05
C GLY A 104 20.84 -8.08 -7.36
N ALA A 105 21.58 -9.15 -7.59
CA ALA A 105 21.30 -10.10 -8.67
C ALA A 105 20.09 -10.97 -8.32
N VAL A 106 19.39 -11.46 -9.34
CA VAL A 106 18.19 -12.29 -9.22
C VAL A 106 18.25 -13.43 -10.23
N SER A 107 17.49 -14.50 -10.00
CA SER A 107 17.39 -15.61 -10.95
C SER A 107 16.49 -15.25 -12.14
N GLU A 108 16.44 -16.13 -13.14
CA GLU A 108 15.47 -16.00 -14.24
C GLU A 108 14.02 -16.20 -13.76
N ASP A 109 13.79 -17.06 -12.76
CA ASP A 109 12.46 -17.33 -12.20
C ASP A 109 11.88 -16.13 -11.41
N PHE A 110 12.73 -15.18 -11.02
CA PHE A 110 12.32 -13.90 -10.45
C PHE A 110 11.73 -12.95 -11.51
N LEU A 111 12.11 -13.12 -12.78
CA LEU A 111 11.85 -12.12 -13.81
C LEU A 111 10.49 -12.32 -14.47
N THR A 112 9.79 -11.21 -14.71
CA THR A 112 8.50 -11.20 -15.44
C THR A 112 8.41 -10.04 -16.43
N THR A 113 7.35 -10.02 -17.25
CA THR A 113 7.08 -8.89 -18.17
C THR A 113 6.58 -7.64 -17.44
N GLY A 114 6.14 -7.78 -16.18
CA GLY A 114 5.57 -6.71 -15.37
C GLY A 114 4.19 -6.23 -15.84
N LEU A 115 3.84 -5.02 -15.42
CA LEU A 115 2.55 -4.38 -15.61
C LEU A 115 2.22 -4.14 -17.09
N ASN A 116 1.03 -4.59 -17.46
CA ASN A 116 0.30 -4.12 -18.62
C ASN A 116 -0.87 -3.22 -18.18
N ILE A 117 -1.07 -2.09 -18.87
CA ILE A 117 -2.22 -1.20 -18.67
C ILE A 117 -3.13 -1.35 -19.90
N SER A 118 -4.28 -1.99 -19.70
CA SER A 118 -5.28 -2.19 -20.75
C SER A 118 -6.18 -0.97 -20.96
N SER A 119 -6.40 -0.18 -19.90
CA SER A 119 -7.15 1.08 -19.99
C SER A 119 -6.72 2.07 -18.92
N PHE A 120 -6.80 3.37 -19.25
CA PHE A 120 -6.53 4.46 -18.32
C PHE A 120 -7.44 5.65 -18.64
N SER A 121 -8.17 6.16 -17.65
CA SER A 121 -8.96 7.37 -17.80
C SER A 121 -8.89 8.26 -16.57
N VAL A 122 -9.09 9.57 -16.78
CA VAL A 122 -9.11 10.58 -15.73
C VAL A 122 -10.35 11.45 -15.93
N ASP A 123 -11.24 11.48 -14.95
CA ASP A 123 -12.58 12.11 -15.03
C ASP A 123 -13.35 11.75 -16.31
N GLY A 124 -13.30 10.47 -16.69
CA GLY A 124 -13.95 9.93 -17.89
C GLY A 124 -13.20 10.22 -19.20
N GLU A 125 -12.13 11.01 -19.18
CA GLU A 125 -11.30 11.25 -20.36
C GLU A 125 -10.25 10.15 -20.53
N THR A 126 -10.26 9.45 -21.67
CA THR A 126 -9.31 8.36 -21.95
C THR A 126 -7.90 8.88 -22.24
N TYR A 127 -6.90 8.16 -21.73
CA TYR A 127 -5.47 8.37 -21.97
C TYR A 127 -4.88 7.16 -22.68
N LYS A 128 -4.01 7.41 -23.65
CA LYS A 128 -3.15 6.37 -24.21
C LYS A 128 -1.91 6.27 -23.33
N VAL A 129 -1.82 5.21 -22.54
CA VAL A 129 -0.69 4.95 -21.64
C VAL A 129 0.04 3.70 -22.13
N ASP A 130 1.34 3.86 -22.45
CA ASP A 130 2.23 2.74 -22.69
C ASP A 130 3.11 2.53 -21.45
N ALA A 131 2.81 1.48 -20.68
CA ALA A 131 3.53 1.12 -19.46
C ALA A 131 4.74 0.20 -19.72
N LYS A 132 5.02 -0.18 -20.98
CA LYS A 132 6.08 -1.13 -21.32
C LYS A 132 7.45 -0.70 -20.83
N ASN A 133 7.74 0.60 -20.84
CA ASN A 133 9.02 1.15 -20.39
C ASN A 133 8.99 1.66 -18.94
N TRP A 134 7.91 1.45 -18.20
CA TRP A 134 7.86 1.82 -16.79
C TRP A 134 8.74 0.87 -15.96
N GLY A 135 9.54 1.45 -15.06
CA GLY A 135 10.07 0.72 -13.90
C GLY A 135 9.00 0.62 -12.83
N THR A 136 9.38 0.74 -11.56
CA THR A 136 8.39 0.71 -10.45
C THR A 136 7.57 1.98 -10.31
N VAL A 137 7.90 3.04 -11.09
CA VAL A 137 7.13 4.29 -11.18
C VAL A 137 7.04 4.71 -12.64
N GLY A 138 5.84 5.11 -13.06
CA GLY A 138 5.50 5.67 -14.36
C GLY A 138 4.89 7.06 -14.25
N ASN A 139 4.83 7.78 -15.36
CA ASN A 139 4.29 9.14 -15.40
C ASN A 139 3.17 9.28 -16.41
N VAL A 140 2.08 9.89 -15.98
CA VAL A 140 0.95 10.24 -16.84
C VAL A 140 0.76 11.74 -16.80
N ARG A 141 1.10 12.41 -17.90
CA ARG A 141 0.85 13.85 -18.05
C ARG A 141 -0.66 14.07 -18.16
N LEU A 142 -1.21 14.88 -17.27
CA LEU A 142 -2.64 15.20 -17.27
C LEU A 142 -2.96 16.15 -18.42
N LYS A 143 -4.08 15.91 -19.12
CA LYS A 143 -4.59 16.81 -20.14
C LYS A 143 -5.20 18.07 -19.51
N LYS A 144 -5.86 17.90 -18.36
CA LYS A 144 -6.35 18.97 -17.50
C LYS A 144 -5.56 18.96 -16.19
N PRO A 145 -4.87 20.05 -15.81
CA PRO A 145 -4.17 20.09 -14.54
C PRO A 145 -5.11 19.86 -13.37
N LEU A 146 -4.65 19.14 -12.36
CA LEU A 146 -5.37 18.94 -11.11
C LEU A 146 -5.08 20.12 -10.19
N ASN A 147 -6.09 20.91 -9.88
CA ASN A 147 -5.95 22.11 -9.07
C ASN A 147 -5.67 21.80 -7.59
N PRO A 148 -5.12 22.76 -6.83
CA PRO A 148 -5.04 22.66 -5.38
C PRO A 148 -6.42 22.43 -4.77
N LYS A 149 -6.46 21.64 -3.69
CA LYS A 149 -7.67 21.37 -2.88
C LYS A 149 -8.84 20.77 -3.68
N SER A 150 -8.55 20.13 -4.81
CA SER A 150 -9.56 19.46 -5.64
C SER A 150 -9.32 17.96 -5.73
N LYS A 151 -10.26 17.26 -6.35
CA LYS A 151 -10.22 15.81 -6.53
C LYS A 151 -10.27 15.43 -8.00
N VAL A 152 -9.86 14.21 -8.29
CA VAL A 152 -9.97 13.60 -9.63
C VAL A 152 -10.29 12.11 -9.47
N SER A 153 -11.13 11.58 -10.36
CA SER A 153 -11.33 10.13 -10.50
C SER A 153 -10.37 9.58 -11.54
N VAL A 154 -9.55 8.60 -11.17
CA VAL A 154 -8.65 7.88 -12.07
C VAL A 154 -9.13 6.44 -12.16
N LYS A 155 -9.33 5.94 -13.37
CA LYS A 155 -9.69 4.52 -13.60
C LYS A 155 -8.59 3.82 -14.37
N ILE A 156 -8.18 2.66 -13.89
CA ILE A 156 -7.08 1.87 -14.47
C ILE A 156 -7.55 0.43 -14.63
N GLY A 157 -7.40 -0.11 -15.84
CA GLY A 157 -7.48 -1.54 -16.10
C GLY A 157 -6.09 -2.09 -16.35
N TRP A 158 -5.75 -3.19 -15.70
CA TRP A 158 -4.37 -3.68 -15.65
C TRP A 158 -4.29 -5.20 -15.47
N ASP A 159 -3.13 -5.76 -15.82
CA ASP A 159 -2.75 -7.13 -15.54
C ASP A 159 -1.23 -7.27 -15.42
N TYR A 160 -0.79 -8.30 -14.72
CA TYR A 160 0.61 -8.70 -14.64
C TYR A 160 0.76 -10.18 -14.26
N PRO A 161 1.84 -10.86 -14.69
CA PRO A 161 2.19 -12.20 -14.24
C PRO A 161 2.86 -12.19 -12.85
N LEU A 162 2.50 -13.14 -11.98
CA LEU A 162 3.19 -13.38 -10.70
C LEU A 162 4.60 -13.89 -10.94
N SER A 163 5.56 -13.39 -10.14
CA SER A 163 6.90 -13.97 -10.08
C SER A 163 6.84 -15.43 -9.62
N LYS A 164 7.68 -16.30 -10.21
CA LYS A 164 7.81 -17.69 -9.77
C LYS A 164 8.71 -17.81 -8.55
N GLU A 165 9.77 -17.01 -8.48
CA GLU A 165 10.55 -16.86 -7.26
C GLU A 165 9.86 -15.85 -6.35
N SER A 166 9.35 -16.34 -5.23
CA SER A 166 8.76 -15.47 -4.20
C SER A 166 9.82 -14.90 -3.27
N GLY A 167 9.65 -13.62 -2.95
CA GLY A 167 10.38 -12.93 -1.88
C GLY A 167 9.40 -12.22 -0.97
N ARG A 168 9.07 -10.97 -1.33
CA ARG A 168 8.04 -10.17 -0.64
C ARG A 168 6.64 -10.32 -1.26
N GLU A 169 6.54 -10.99 -2.41
CA GLU A 169 5.31 -11.33 -3.15
C GLU A 169 5.60 -12.55 -4.05
N GLY A 170 4.60 -13.05 -4.78
CA GLY A 170 4.75 -14.06 -5.83
C GLY A 170 4.18 -15.44 -5.48
N GLN A 171 4.68 -16.46 -6.17
CA GLN A 171 4.29 -17.85 -5.96
C GLN A 171 5.06 -18.48 -4.80
N ILE A 172 4.34 -18.89 -3.74
CA ILE A 172 4.93 -19.65 -2.63
C ILE A 172 5.10 -21.12 -3.04
N ASP A 173 4.07 -21.65 -3.68
CA ASP A 173 4.03 -22.97 -4.29
C ASP A 173 3.06 -22.95 -5.49
N PRO A 174 2.87 -24.06 -6.24
CA PRO A 174 1.99 -24.08 -7.40
C PRO A 174 0.53 -23.65 -7.15
N ASN A 175 0.04 -23.69 -5.92
CA ASN A 175 -1.33 -23.37 -5.53
C ASN A 175 -1.43 -22.43 -4.31
N SER A 176 -0.34 -21.77 -3.92
CA SER A 176 -0.35 -20.73 -2.88
C SER A 176 0.38 -19.49 -3.37
N PHE A 177 -0.28 -18.34 -3.32
CA PHE A 177 0.27 -17.08 -3.81
C PHE A 177 0.18 -16.02 -2.72
N PHE A 178 1.26 -15.27 -2.55
CA PHE A 178 1.26 -14.05 -1.75
C PHE A 178 1.28 -12.84 -2.68
N VAL A 179 0.19 -12.10 -2.70
CA VAL A 179 -0.08 -11.06 -3.68
C VAL A 179 0.00 -9.70 -2.97
N ALA A 180 1.24 -9.25 -2.77
CA ALA A 180 1.56 -7.95 -2.20
C ALA A 180 1.89 -6.94 -3.29
N TYR A 181 1.60 -5.67 -2.99
CA TYR A 181 1.88 -4.51 -3.86
C TYR A 181 1.30 -4.64 -5.28
N SER A 182 0.19 -5.37 -5.37
CA SER A 182 -0.34 -6.02 -6.57
C SER A 182 -1.29 -5.18 -7.39
N TYR A 183 -1.17 -3.86 -7.33
CA TYR A 183 -2.04 -2.94 -8.06
C TYR A 183 -1.34 -1.59 -8.29
N PRO A 184 -1.59 -0.93 -9.43
CA PRO A 184 -1.11 0.43 -9.67
C PRO A 184 -1.68 1.39 -8.63
N ARG A 185 -0.89 2.37 -8.21
CA ARG A 185 -1.33 3.36 -7.23
C ARG A 185 -0.75 4.71 -7.54
N ILE A 186 -1.40 5.76 -7.08
CA ILE A 186 -0.82 7.10 -7.19
C ILE A 186 0.29 7.20 -6.14
N SER A 187 1.49 7.57 -6.56
CA SER A 187 2.66 7.73 -5.69
C SER A 187 2.42 8.88 -4.72
N VAL A 188 3.10 8.89 -3.57
CA VAL A 188 3.01 10.03 -2.66
C VAL A 188 3.46 11.32 -3.39
N TYR A 189 2.68 12.39 -3.22
CA TYR A 189 3.12 13.74 -3.51
C TYR A 189 3.24 14.47 -2.18
N ASP A 190 4.46 14.82 -1.78
CA ASP A 190 4.74 15.39 -0.45
C ASP A 190 5.07 16.89 -0.48
N ASP A 191 5.21 17.46 0.72
CA ASP A 191 5.37 18.88 0.97
C ASP A 191 6.76 19.46 0.67
N TYR A 192 7.77 18.60 0.45
CA TYR A 192 9.18 19.01 0.40
C TYR A 192 9.91 18.50 -0.86
N ASN A 193 9.61 17.29 -1.32
CA ASN A 193 10.14 16.64 -2.52
C ASN A 193 9.11 16.50 -3.66
N GLY A 194 7.82 16.72 -3.39
CA GLY A 194 6.76 16.55 -4.39
C GLY A 194 6.54 15.07 -4.70
N TRP A 195 6.45 14.69 -5.98
CA TRP A 195 6.19 13.30 -6.36
C TRP A 195 7.35 12.39 -5.98
N ASP A 196 7.08 11.37 -5.18
CA ASP A 196 7.99 10.27 -4.96
C ASP A 196 8.16 9.45 -6.25
N ARG A 197 9.36 9.55 -6.82
CA ARG A 197 9.77 8.90 -8.07
C ARG A 197 10.93 7.96 -7.85
N ILE A 198 11.31 7.73 -6.60
CA ILE A 198 12.43 6.86 -6.28
C ILE A 198 12.02 5.43 -6.67
N PRO A 199 12.80 4.77 -7.55
CA PRO A 199 12.53 3.38 -7.89
C PRO A 199 12.64 2.49 -6.66
N HIS A 200 11.74 1.53 -6.52
CA HIS A 200 11.86 0.50 -5.51
C HIS A 200 12.87 -0.55 -6.01
N THR A 201 13.85 -0.88 -5.17
CA THR A 201 15.00 -1.72 -5.54
C THR A 201 15.10 -2.99 -4.69
N ASP A 202 14.00 -3.37 -4.03
CA ASP A 202 13.86 -4.51 -3.10
C ASP A 202 14.53 -4.34 -1.72
N ARG A 203 15.27 -3.26 -1.51
CA ARG A 203 16.04 -3.04 -0.26
C ARG A 203 15.42 -2.03 0.70
N ALA A 204 14.40 -1.31 0.26
CA ALA A 204 13.78 -0.23 1.02
C ALA A 204 12.33 -0.56 1.37
N GLU A 205 11.82 0.07 2.42
CA GLU A 205 10.39 0.04 2.76
C GLU A 205 9.58 0.98 1.87
N PHE A 206 8.26 0.78 1.90
CA PHE A 206 7.32 1.45 1.00
C PHE A 206 6.89 2.80 1.55
N TYR A 207 6.69 3.76 0.64
CA TYR A 207 6.21 5.10 0.97
C TYR A 207 4.88 5.36 0.24
N ASN A 208 3.79 5.22 0.99
CA ASN A 208 2.42 5.39 0.49
C ASN A 208 1.65 6.36 1.40
N ASP A 209 0.67 7.08 0.84
CA ASP A 209 -0.30 7.86 1.60
C ASP A 209 -1.23 6.93 2.42
N PHE A 210 -1.82 7.43 3.49
CA PHE A 210 -2.93 6.74 4.16
C PHE A 210 -4.20 6.89 3.32
N ASN A 211 -4.82 5.77 2.93
CA ASN A 211 -5.90 5.71 1.98
C ASN A 211 -7.07 4.85 2.50
N ASP A 212 -8.20 4.91 1.79
CA ASP A 212 -9.33 4.00 2.01
C ASP A 212 -9.44 3.00 0.87
N TYR A 213 -9.74 1.74 1.20
CA TYR A 213 -9.82 0.63 0.26
C TYR A 213 -11.13 -0.13 0.44
N VAL A 214 -11.86 -0.31 -0.65
CA VAL A 214 -12.90 -1.32 -0.81
C VAL A 214 -12.47 -2.17 -1.99
N PHE A 215 -12.26 -3.47 -1.77
CA PHE A 215 -11.74 -4.31 -2.84
C PHE A 215 -12.34 -5.69 -2.84
N SER A 216 -12.35 -6.29 -4.02
CA SER A 216 -12.76 -7.67 -4.22
C SER A 216 -11.61 -8.47 -4.82
N VAL A 217 -11.50 -9.75 -4.44
CA VAL A 217 -10.56 -10.71 -4.99
C VAL A 217 -11.35 -11.91 -5.50
N THR A 218 -11.36 -12.10 -6.81
CA THR A 218 -11.98 -13.24 -7.48
C THR A 218 -10.94 -14.35 -7.64
N ALA A 219 -11.18 -15.46 -6.96
CA ALA A 219 -10.31 -16.64 -6.92
C ALA A 219 -11.06 -17.86 -7.47
N PRO A 220 -10.35 -18.85 -8.04
CA PRO A 220 -10.98 -20.06 -8.55
C PRO A 220 -11.53 -20.92 -7.41
N LYS A 221 -12.34 -21.90 -7.77
CA LYS A 221 -12.89 -22.92 -6.86
C LYS A 221 -11.81 -23.47 -5.90
N ASP A 222 -12.21 -23.74 -4.66
CA ASP A 222 -11.40 -24.32 -3.58
C ASP A 222 -10.29 -23.43 -2.99
N TYR A 223 -10.07 -22.22 -3.52
CA TYR A 223 -9.14 -21.26 -2.93
C TYR A 223 -9.80 -20.40 -1.84
N VAL A 224 -9.15 -20.32 -0.69
CA VAL A 224 -9.43 -19.34 0.36
C VAL A 224 -8.59 -18.09 0.12
N VAL A 225 -9.16 -16.91 0.34
CA VAL A 225 -8.47 -15.62 0.25
C VAL A 225 -8.34 -14.99 1.64
N TYR A 226 -7.11 -14.67 2.02
CA TYR A 226 -6.76 -13.94 3.23
C TYR A 226 -6.32 -12.54 2.83
N ALA A 227 -6.91 -11.47 3.38
CA ALA A 227 -6.59 -10.13 2.93
C ALA A 227 -6.62 -9.09 4.06
N THR A 228 -5.98 -7.96 3.80
CA THR A 228 -6.06 -6.79 4.67
C THR A 228 -7.50 -6.27 4.78
N GLY A 229 -7.95 -6.02 6.02
CA GLY A 229 -9.22 -5.34 6.30
C GLY A 229 -10.34 -6.27 6.77
N ASP A 230 -11.53 -5.70 6.92
CA ASP A 230 -12.74 -6.40 7.33
C ASP A 230 -13.24 -7.27 6.17
N PHE A 231 -13.46 -8.57 6.42
CA PHE A 231 -14.00 -9.50 5.43
C PHE A 231 -15.53 -9.45 5.41
N LEU A 232 -16.11 -9.04 4.28
CA LEU A 232 -17.48 -8.52 4.20
C LEU A 232 -18.53 -9.54 3.77
N ASN A 233 -18.16 -10.62 3.10
CA ASN A 233 -19.12 -11.56 2.50
C ASN A 233 -18.82 -13.05 2.75
N PRO A 234 -18.52 -13.48 3.99
CA PRO A 234 -18.18 -14.87 4.27
C PRO A 234 -19.27 -15.86 3.84
N ASP A 235 -20.56 -15.53 4.03
CA ASP A 235 -21.68 -16.41 3.64
C ASP A 235 -21.86 -16.58 2.13
N GLU A 236 -21.30 -15.68 1.31
CA GLU A 236 -21.39 -15.77 -0.15
C GLU A 236 -20.35 -16.74 -0.76
N VAL A 237 -19.24 -16.96 -0.04
CA VAL A 237 -18.05 -17.67 -0.56
C VAL A 237 -17.63 -18.89 0.26
N LEU A 238 -18.06 -18.99 1.52
CA LEU A 238 -17.80 -20.13 2.40
C LEU A 238 -19.02 -21.05 2.51
N GLN A 239 -18.78 -22.33 2.78
CA GLN A 239 -19.87 -23.22 3.19
C GLN A 239 -20.40 -22.82 4.57
N PRO A 240 -21.69 -23.08 4.88
CA PRO A 240 -22.33 -22.56 6.10
C PRO A 240 -21.59 -22.90 7.41
N GLU A 241 -21.09 -24.12 7.56
CA GLU A 241 -20.35 -24.53 8.77
C GLU A 241 -19.05 -23.74 8.96
N ILE A 242 -18.35 -23.46 7.87
CA ILE A 242 -17.06 -22.75 7.87
C ILE A 242 -17.27 -21.26 8.13
N SER A 243 -18.28 -20.66 7.48
CA SER A 243 -18.69 -19.27 7.77
C SER A 243 -19.07 -19.10 9.24
N ALA A 244 -19.80 -20.07 9.82
CA ALA A 244 -20.17 -20.03 11.24
C ALA A 244 -18.94 -20.12 12.17
N ARG A 245 -17.96 -20.98 11.87
CA ARG A 245 -16.70 -21.06 12.64
C ARG A 245 -15.89 -19.77 12.54
N LEU A 246 -15.78 -19.20 11.35
CA LEU A 246 -15.11 -17.91 11.15
C LEU A 246 -15.76 -16.80 11.98
N LYS A 247 -17.08 -16.65 11.90
CA LYS A 247 -17.80 -15.63 12.69
C LYS A 247 -17.59 -15.83 14.18
N LYS A 248 -17.62 -17.08 14.66
CA LYS A 248 -17.32 -17.39 16.07
C LYS A 248 -15.89 -17.00 16.47
N SER A 249 -14.92 -17.10 15.56
CA SER A 249 -13.53 -16.71 15.84
C SER A 249 -13.37 -15.22 16.16
N TYR A 250 -14.29 -14.37 15.68
CA TYR A 250 -14.28 -12.93 15.93
C TYR A 250 -14.68 -12.55 17.36
N ASP A 251 -15.31 -13.46 18.10
CA ASP A 251 -15.90 -13.21 19.42
C ASP A 251 -15.29 -14.08 20.53
N THR A 252 -14.07 -14.59 20.32
CA THR A 252 -13.39 -15.48 21.28
C THR A 252 -11.92 -15.15 21.44
N ASP A 253 -11.42 -15.27 22.67
CA ASP A 253 -9.99 -15.15 23.00
C ASP A 253 -9.21 -16.44 22.67
N GLY A 254 -9.92 -17.54 22.37
CA GLY A 254 -9.34 -18.81 21.96
C GLY A 254 -9.08 -18.90 20.46
N VAL A 255 -8.35 -19.94 20.07
CA VAL A 255 -8.16 -20.29 18.66
C VAL A 255 -9.29 -21.24 18.23
N ILE A 256 -9.88 -20.95 17.07
CA ILE A 256 -10.85 -21.79 16.38
C ILE A 256 -10.21 -22.32 15.11
N ASN A 257 -10.22 -23.65 14.94
CA ASN A 257 -9.85 -24.28 13.67
C ASN A 257 -11.02 -24.09 12.69
N ILE A 258 -10.93 -23.08 11.83
CA ILE A 258 -11.97 -22.70 10.90
C ILE A 258 -12.05 -23.72 9.76
N ALA A 259 -10.91 -24.08 9.16
CA ALA A 259 -10.82 -25.09 8.12
C ALA A 259 -9.64 -26.04 8.33
N THR A 260 -9.92 -27.34 8.27
CA THR A 260 -8.92 -28.41 8.39
C THR A 260 -8.38 -28.85 7.03
N ALA A 261 -7.24 -29.53 7.03
CA ALA A 261 -6.65 -30.11 5.81
C ALA A 261 -7.61 -31.09 5.10
N ASP A 262 -8.36 -31.89 5.86
CA ASP A 262 -9.35 -32.81 5.29
C ASP A 262 -10.54 -32.08 4.68
N GLU A 263 -11.02 -30.99 5.29
CA GLU A 263 -12.11 -30.18 4.72
C GLU A 263 -11.67 -29.49 3.42
N LEU A 264 -10.44 -28.95 3.37
CA LEU A 264 -9.86 -28.35 2.17
C LEU A 264 -9.74 -29.38 1.04
N LYS A 265 -9.12 -30.53 1.33
CA LYS A 265 -8.93 -31.61 0.36
C LYS A 265 -10.25 -32.14 -0.23
N ASN A 266 -11.31 -32.13 0.58
CA ASN A 266 -12.63 -32.63 0.18
C ASN A 266 -13.57 -31.52 -0.33
N GLY A 267 -13.08 -30.30 -0.60
CA GLY A 267 -13.89 -29.20 -1.15
C GLY A 267 -15.03 -28.76 -0.23
N LYS A 268 -14.84 -28.86 1.10
CA LYS A 268 -15.85 -28.50 2.12
C LYS A 268 -15.73 -27.07 2.65
N VAL A 269 -14.73 -26.33 2.19
CA VAL A 269 -14.41 -24.99 2.72
C VAL A 269 -15.18 -23.90 2.01
N THR A 270 -14.94 -23.76 0.71
CA THR A 270 -15.59 -22.74 -0.12
C THR A 270 -16.86 -23.28 -0.75
N VAL A 271 -17.75 -22.38 -1.15
CA VAL A 271 -18.85 -22.74 -2.05
C VAL A 271 -18.28 -23.24 -3.38
N GLN A 272 -18.90 -24.26 -3.95
CA GLN A 272 -18.40 -25.01 -5.11
C GLN A 272 -18.79 -24.34 -6.44
N LYS A 273 -18.45 -23.05 -6.58
CA LYS A 273 -18.54 -22.29 -7.84
C LYS A 273 -17.18 -22.29 -8.53
N ASP A 274 -17.15 -22.19 -9.85
CA ASP A 274 -15.89 -22.09 -10.61
C ASP A 274 -15.03 -20.90 -10.16
N TRP A 275 -15.68 -19.80 -9.76
CA TRP A 275 -15.04 -18.59 -9.24
C TRP A 275 -15.83 -18.03 -8.05
N ASN A 276 -15.11 -17.62 -7.02
CA ASN A 276 -15.63 -16.98 -5.82
C ASN A 276 -15.01 -15.59 -5.65
N THR A 277 -15.83 -14.58 -5.35
CA THR A 277 -15.39 -13.18 -5.17
C THR A 277 -15.46 -12.77 -3.71
N TRP A 278 -14.30 -12.61 -3.09
CA TRP A 278 -14.11 -12.26 -1.69
C TRP A 278 -14.02 -10.74 -1.55
N LYS A 279 -14.80 -10.12 -0.65
CA LYS A 279 -14.91 -8.66 -0.53
C LYS A 279 -14.33 -8.19 0.80
N PHE A 280 -13.51 -7.16 0.74
CA PHE A 280 -12.80 -6.60 1.90
C PHE A 280 -12.88 -5.08 1.95
N LYS A 281 -12.70 -4.52 3.14
CA LYS A 281 -12.61 -3.07 3.34
C LYS A 281 -11.62 -2.71 4.44
N ALA A 282 -10.84 -1.66 4.20
CA ALA A 282 -10.04 -1.01 5.22
C ALA A 282 -10.01 0.49 5.00
N ASN A 283 -9.92 1.28 6.06
CA ASN A 283 -9.89 2.74 5.98
C ASN A 283 -8.65 3.29 6.67
N HIS A 284 -8.11 4.38 6.14
CA HIS A 284 -6.96 5.08 6.68
C HIS A 284 -5.72 4.18 6.93
N ILE A 285 -5.31 3.44 5.91
CA ILE A 285 -4.12 2.57 5.94
C ILE A 285 -3.20 2.81 4.72
N PRO A 286 -1.90 2.48 4.79
CA PRO A 286 -0.98 2.79 3.70
C PRO A 286 -1.06 1.83 2.49
N ASP A 287 -1.58 0.62 2.67
CA ASP A 287 -1.60 -0.41 1.62
C ASP A 287 -2.54 -1.57 1.97
N VAL A 288 -2.96 -2.33 0.97
CA VAL A 288 -3.60 -3.64 1.14
C VAL A 288 -2.80 -4.73 0.44
N THR A 289 -2.78 -5.91 1.03
CA THR A 289 -2.26 -7.14 0.42
C THR A 289 -3.24 -8.28 0.65
N PHE A 290 -3.11 -9.32 -0.16
CA PHE A 290 -3.84 -10.56 0.06
C PHE A 290 -2.97 -11.77 -0.28
N ALA A 291 -3.34 -12.91 0.25
CA ALA A 291 -2.81 -14.22 -0.10
C ALA A 291 -3.98 -15.13 -0.49
N MET A 292 -3.70 -16.16 -1.26
CA MET A 292 -4.67 -17.21 -1.53
C MET A 292 -4.01 -18.57 -1.62
N SER A 293 -4.71 -19.59 -1.11
CA SER A 293 -4.28 -20.98 -1.17
C SER A 293 -5.48 -21.90 -1.20
N ASN A 294 -5.33 -23.08 -1.81
CA ASN A 294 -6.33 -24.14 -1.78
C ASN A 294 -6.06 -25.24 -0.73
N HIS A 295 -5.01 -25.10 0.07
CA HIS A 295 -4.59 -26.15 1.00
C HIS A 295 -4.02 -25.64 2.33
N TYR A 296 -3.93 -24.33 2.54
CA TYR A 296 -3.60 -23.78 3.86
C TYR A 296 -4.76 -24.01 4.82
N VAL A 297 -4.46 -24.73 5.91
CA VAL A 297 -5.34 -24.80 7.08
C VAL A 297 -5.63 -23.38 7.57
N TRP A 298 -6.80 -23.20 8.17
CA TRP A 298 -7.24 -21.88 8.59
C TRP A 298 -7.65 -21.90 10.04
N ASP A 299 -6.89 -21.18 10.85
CA ASP A 299 -7.17 -20.92 12.25
C ASP A 299 -7.51 -19.43 12.44
N GLY A 300 -8.39 -19.15 13.40
CA GLY A 300 -8.77 -17.78 13.70
C GLY A 300 -9.06 -17.57 15.17
N GLY A 301 -8.74 -16.39 15.66
CA GLY A 301 -9.12 -15.91 16.97
C GLY A 301 -9.21 -14.39 16.97
N SER A 302 -9.48 -13.81 18.13
CA SER A 302 -9.52 -12.36 18.29
C SER A 302 -9.12 -11.93 19.69
N VAL A 303 -8.84 -10.64 19.85
CA VAL A 303 -8.57 -10.02 21.16
C VAL A 303 -9.25 -8.66 21.24
N VAL A 304 -9.70 -8.26 22.44
CA VAL A 304 -10.19 -6.89 22.67
C VAL A 304 -9.03 -5.91 22.57
N VAL A 305 -9.12 -4.95 21.66
CA VAL A 305 -8.12 -3.89 21.44
C VAL A 305 -8.59 -2.52 21.93
N ASP A 306 -9.88 -2.39 22.26
CA ASP A 306 -10.43 -1.22 22.94
C ASP A 306 -11.46 -1.69 23.97
N SER A 307 -11.07 -1.61 25.24
CA SER A 307 -11.88 -2.06 26.37
C SER A 307 -13.12 -1.19 26.61
N LYS A 308 -13.16 0.05 26.09
CA LYS A 308 -14.31 0.95 26.25
C LYS A 308 -15.43 0.63 25.27
N SER A 309 -15.07 0.38 24.00
CA SER A 309 -16.05 0.02 22.97
C SER A 309 -16.29 -1.49 22.85
N GLY A 310 -15.42 -2.31 23.45
CA GLY A 310 -15.42 -3.76 23.26
C GLY A 310 -14.89 -4.19 21.89
N ARG A 311 -14.32 -3.26 21.10
CA ARG A 311 -13.83 -3.56 19.75
C ARG A 311 -12.72 -4.61 19.80
N ARG A 312 -12.89 -5.65 18.98
CA ARG A 312 -11.94 -6.76 18.84
C ARG A 312 -11.14 -6.62 17.54
N ALA A 313 -9.91 -7.10 17.56
CA ALA A 313 -9.11 -7.34 16.36
C ALA A 313 -8.99 -8.85 16.15
N SER A 314 -9.29 -9.31 14.94
CA SER A 314 -9.12 -10.72 14.56
C SER A 314 -7.67 -10.95 14.10
N ALA A 315 -7.15 -12.13 14.46
CA ALA A 315 -5.92 -12.69 13.89
C ALA A 315 -6.28 -14.03 13.25
N GLN A 316 -5.80 -14.24 12.03
CA GLN A 316 -6.04 -15.44 11.24
C GLN A 316 -4.69 -15.97 10.74
N ALA A 317 -4.53 -17.29 10.74
CA ALA A 317 -3.33 -18.00 10.32
C ALA A 317 -3.70 -19.22 9.48
#